data_AF-A0A1G1FYZ2-F1
#
_entry.id   AF-A0A1G1FYZ2-F1
#
_cell.length_a   1.000
_cell.length_b   1.000
_cell.length_c   1.000
_cell.angle_alpha   90.00
_cell.angle_beta   90.00
_cell.angle_gamma   90.00
#
_symmetry.space_group_name_H-M   'P 1'
#
loop_
_entity.id
_entity.type
_entity.pdbx_description
1 polymer ?
#
loop_
_entity_poly.entity_id
_entity_poly.type
_entity_poly.pdbx_seq_one_letter_code
_entity_poly.pdbx_strand_id
1 'polypeptide(L)'
;MGTKTILTQIPIFKGLSPKQIETLSNTLVELNFKRDHIIFSEGDEATGFYILISGRIKVFKISLEGKEQILHIFGPGDIFGEVPMFEGNHFPANAETIEKSRLLFFQRSSLIELIKKEPNLAMNMLAALSIRLRQLAHLIEDLSLKEVPGRLAAYLLYLSDRVERNSELKLDIPKGQLASLLGTIPETLSRIFNKMNRKGLIKIKGRKIRLLNKEALKEVAAGGKLLI
;
A
#
# COMPACT_ATOMS: atom_id res chain seq x y z
N MET A 1 -12.04 7.11 -13.38
CA MET A 1 -12.35 7.28 -11.93
C MET A 1 -12.41 8.77 -11.61
N GLY A 2 -13.34 9.20 -10.76
CA GLY A 2 -13.40 10.61 -10.33
C GLY A 2 -12.32 10.95 -9.28
N THR A 3 -11.92 12.21 -9.21
CA THR A 3 -10.92 12.74 -8.27
C THR A 3 -11.24 12.39 -6.82
N LYS A 4 -12.50 12.55 -6.39
CA LYS A 4 -12.92 12.20 -5.02
C LYS A 4 -12.72 10.71 -4.70
N THR A 5 -13.01 9.82 -5.66
CA THR A 5 -12.86 8.37 -5.48
C THR A 5 -11.41 8.00 -5.25
N ILE A 6 -10.47 8.56 -6.03
CA ILE A 6 -9.06 8.20 -5.88
C ILE A 6 -8.49 8.68 -4.54
N LEU A 7 -8.88 9.87 -4.08
CA LEU A 7 -8.44 10.41 -2.80
C LEU A 7 -8.80 9.50 -1.62
N THR A 8 -10.01 8.91 -1.62
CA THR A 8 -10.42 7.98 -0.56
C THR A 8 -9.63 6.66 -0.54
N GLN A 9 -8.98 6.30 -1.64
CA GLN A 9 -8.15 5.08 -1.72
C GLN A 9 -6.74 5.33 -1.20
N ILE A 10 -6.27 6.57 -1.25
CA ILE A 10 -4.92 6.94 -0.84
C ILE A 10 -4.79 6.80 0.68
N PRO A 11 -3.80 6.01 1.17
CA PRO A 11 -3.67 5.71 2.59
C PRO A 11 -3.60 6.93 3.52
N ILE A 12 -2.91 8.00 3.12
CA ILE A 12 -2.75 9.20 3.98
C ILE A 12 -4.06 9.99 4.14
N PHE A 13 -5.03 9.79 3.24
CA PHE A 13 -6.35 10.43 3.29
C PHE A 13 -7.45 9.49 3.80
N LYS A 14 -7.09 8.25 4.19
CA LYS A 14 -8.05 7.34 4.82
C LYS A 14 -8.40 7.85 6.21
N GLY A 15 -9.69 8.07 6.46
CA GLY A 15 -10.21 8.61 7.72
C GLY A 15 -10.62 10.09 7.67
N LEU A 16 -10.43 10.75 6.53
CA LEU A 16 -11.00 12.09 6.32
C LEU A 16 -12.51 12.00 6.12
N SER A 17 -13.24 12.95 6.71
CA SER A 17 -14.68 13.09 6.49
C SER A 17 -14.99 13.42 5.03
N PRO A 18 -16.20 13.11 4.53
CA PRO A 18 -16.60 13.48 3.16
C PRO A 18 -16.40 14.98 2.87
N LYS A 19 -16.68 15.84 3.85
CA LYS A 19 -16.48 17.30 3.76
C LYS A 19 -14.99 17.66 3.60
N GLN A 20 -14.11 17.01 4.35
CA GLN A 20 -12.66 17.23 4.22
C GLN A 20 -12.13 16.74 2.86
N ILE A 21 -12.59 15.58 2.38
CA ILE A 21 -12.24 15.09 1.04
C ILE A 21 -12.72 16.06 -0.05
N GLU A 22 -13.90 16.65 0.12
CA GLU A 22 -14.40 17.67 -0.81
C GLU A 22 -13.53 18.92 -0.82
N THR A 23 -13.22 19.49 0.34
CA THR A 23 -12.31 20.63 0.45
C THR A 23 -10.95 20.33 -0.17
N LEU A 24 -10.39 19.15 0.12
CA LEU A 24 -9.12 18.68 -0.45
C LEU A 24 -9.21 18.59 -1.98
N SER A 25 -10.30 18.01 -2.50
CA SER A 25 -10.50 17.83 -3.94
C SER A 25 -10.56 19.15 -4.71
N ASN A 26 -11.07 20.22 -4.07
CA ASN A 26 -11.15 21.55 -4.66
C ASN A 26 -9.81 22.29 -4.69
N THR A 27 -8.81 21.83 -3.92
CA THR A 27 -7.45 22.40 -3.93
C THR A 27 -6.49 21.71 -4.91
N LEU A 28 -6.94 20.64 -5.55
CA LEU A 28 -6.10 19.86 -6.45
C LEU A 28 -6.18 20.39 -7.89
N VAL A 29 -5.04 20.40 -8.56
CA VAL A 29 -4.97 20.75 -9.99
C VAL A 29 -4.85 19.46 -10.80
N GLU A 30 -5.77 19.24 -11.74
CA GLU A 30 -5.69 18.10 -12.65
C GLU A 30 -4.68 18.40 -13.78
N LEU A 31 -3.72 17.51 -13.97
CA LEU A 31 -2.69 17.61 -14.99
C LEU A 31 -2.79 16.43 -15.95
N ASN A 32 -2.60 16.71 -17.24
CA ASN A 32 -2.63 15.71 -18.30
C ASN A 32 -1.35 15.78 -19.10
N PHE A 33 -0.63 14.66 -19.17
CA PHE A 33 0.64 14.57 -19.85
C PHE A 33 0.60 13.50 -20.94
N LYS A 34 1.28 13.79 -22.05
CA LYS A 34 1.55 12.81 -23.11
C LYS A 34 2.65 11.86 -22.64
N ARG A 35 2.85 10.76 -23.36
CA ARG A 35 4.00 9.87 -23.17
C ARG A 35 5.33 10.65 -23.33
N ASP A 36 6.36 10.20 -22.63
CA ASP A 36 7.74 10.73 -22.64
C ASP A 36 7.85 12.22 -22.22
N HIS A 37 6.91 12.71 -21.40
CA HIS A 37 6.94 14.04 -20.82
C HIS A 37 7.65 14.05 -19.46
N ILE A 38 8.63 14.95 -19.30
CA ILE A 38 9.29 15.24 -18.02
C ILE A 38 8.35 16.07 -17.16
N ILE A 39 7.93 15.52 -16.02
CA ILE A 39 7.04 16.18 -15.06
C ILE A 39 7.84 17.15 -14.18
N PHE A 40 9.01 16.70 -13.74
CA PHE A 40 10.00 17.50 -13.02
C PHE A 40 11.38 16.87 -13.18
N SER A 41 12.40 17.69 -13.02
CA SER A 41 13.80 17.29 -13.08
C SER A 41 14.41 17.24 -11.69
N GLU A 42 15.51 16.51 -11.56
CA GLU A 42 16.35 16.55 -10.37
C GLU A 42 16.86 17.97 -10.13
N GLY A 43 16.68 18.47 -8.90
CA GLY A 43 17.04 19.84 -8.51
C GLY A 43 15.94 20.88 -8.72
N ASP A 44 14.83 20.55 -9.40
CA ASP A 44 13.69 21.47 -9.51
C ASP A 44 13.04 21.70 -8.14
N GLU A 45 12.52 22.91 -7.91
CA GLU A 45 11.83 23.25 -6.67
C GLU A 45 10.56 22.39 -6.49
N ALA A 46 10.46 21.73 -5.35
CA ALA A 46 9.35 20.87 -5.01
C ALA A 46 8.25 21.65 -4.29
N THR A 47 7.37 22.25 -5.09
CA THR A 47 6.24 23.07 -4.61
C THR A 47 5.01 22.24 -4.20
N GLY A 48 5.08 20.91 -4.33
CA GLY A 48 3.97 20.00 -4.06
C GLY A 48 4.30 18.56 -4.43
N PHE A 49 3.28 17.71 -4.42
CA PHE A 49 3.38 16.30 -4.80
C PHE A 49 2.28 15.91 -5.78
N TYR A 50 2.43 14.74 -6.38
CA TYR A 50 1.57 14.24 -7.44
C TYR A 50 0.87 12.95 -7.05
N ILE A 51 -0.36 12.79 -7.53
CA ILE A 51 -1.16 11.57 -7.39
C ILE A 51 -1.48 11.08 -8.80
N LEU A 52 -1.11 9.84 -9.11
CA LEU A 52 -1.35 9.25 -10.42
C LEU A 52 -2.79 8.72 -10.51
N ILE A 53 -3.59 9.24 -11.45
CA ILE A 53 -4.97 8.77 -11.68
C ILE A 53 -5.02 7.65 -12.73
N SER A 54 -4.26 7.81 -13.80
CA SER A 54 -4.14 6.82 -14.87
C SER A 54 -2.82 6.99 -15.60
N GLY A 55 -2.28 5.91 -16.15
CA GLY A 55 -0.97 5.90 -16.81
C GLY A 55 0.11 5.34 -15.88
N ARG A 56 1.37 5.66 -16.18
CA ARG A 56 2.55 5.22 -15.42
C ARG A 56 3.66 6.26 -15.50
N ILE A 57 4.36 6.44 -14.38
CA ILE A 57 5.49 7.36 -14.25
C ILE A 57 6.74 6.58 -13.85
N LYS A 58 7.86 6.82 -14.53
CA LYS A 58 9.18 6.39 -14.06
C LYS A 58 9.84 7.54 -13.27
N VAL A 59 10.44 7.22 -12.14
CA VAL A 59 11.35 8.12 -11.41
C VAL A 59 12.76 7.57 -11.54
N PHE A 60 13.71 8.40 -11.93
CA PHE A 60 15.05 7.97 -12.30
C PHE A 60 16.13 9.02 -11.99
N LYS A 61 17.38 8.56 -11.88
CA LYS A 61 18.58 9.40 -11.85
C LYS A 61 19.41 9.20 -13.11
N ILE A 62 20.21 10.20 -13.44
CA ILE A 62 21.20 10.13 -14.51
C ILE A 62 22.58 10.11 -13.84
N SER A 63 23.42 9.13 -14.18
CA SER A 63 24.81 9.09 -13.69
C SER A 63 25.65 10.18 -14.34
N LEU A 64 26.85 10.45 -13.81
CA LEU A 64 27.81 11.39 -14.42
C LEU A 64 28.18 11.03 -15.86
N GLU A 65 28.05 9.75 -16.22
CA GLU A 65 28.32 9.21 -17.56
C GLU A 65 27.10 9.28 -18.48
N GLY A 66 25.99 9.88 -18.02
CA GLY A 66 24.75 10.01 -18.79
C GLY A 66 23.84 8.78 -18.77
N LYS A 67 24.13 7.77 -17.95
CA LYS A 67 23.33 6.54 -17.88
C LYS A 67 22.10 6.74 -17.00
N GLU A 68 20.92 6.43 -17.54
CA GLU A 68 19.66 6.42 -16.80
C GLU A 68 19.59 5.20 -15.87
N GLN A 69 19.29 5.45 -14.59
CA GLN A 69 18.94 4.44 -13.59
C GLN A 69 17.53 4.69 -13.08
N ILE A 70 16.59 3.82 -13.46
CA ILE A 70 15.23 3.84 -12.93
C ILE A 70 15.28 3.44 -11.45
N LEU A 71 14.70 4.28 -10.60
CA LEU A 71 14.55 4.05 -9.17
C LEU A 71 13.21 3.37 -8.87
N HIS A 72 12.14 3.85 -9.49
CA HIS A 72 10.80 3.30 -9.28
C HIS A 72 9.85 3.58 -10.46
N ILE A 73 8.80 2.79 -10.58
CA ILE A 73 7.70 2.99 -11.53
C ILE A 73 6.39 3.02 -10.75
N PHE A 74 5.66 4.12 -10.87
CA PHE A 74 4.41 4.38 -10.17
C PHE A 74 3.21 4.08 -11.08
N GLY A 75 2.13 3.61 -10.47
CA GLY A 75 0.85 3.29 -11.11
C GLY A 75 -0.35 4.04 -10.50
N PRO A 76 -1.56 3.83 -11.05
CA PRO A 76 -2.77 4.50 -10.59
C PRO A 76 -3.02 4.31 -9.08
N GLY A 77 -3.24 5.41 -8.36
CA GLY A 77 -3.44 5.45 -6.91
C GLY A 77 -2.16 5.74 -6.12
N ASP A 78 -1.00 5.70 -6.76
CA ASP A 78 0.26 6.03 -6.11
C ASP A 78 0.47 7.54 -5.98
N ILE A 79 1.18 7.91 -4.92
CA ILE A 79 1.72 9.25 -4.69
C ILE A 79 3.20 9.22 -5.07
N PHE A 80 3.68 10.29 -5.70
CA PHE A 80 5.12 10.51 -5.91
C PHE A 80 5.47 12.00 -5.75
N GLY A 81 6.74 12.27 -5.48
CA GLY A 81 7.22 13.63 -5.20
C GLY A 81 6.86 14.14 -3.80
N GLU A 82 6.49 13.24 -2.88
CA GLU A 82 6.09 13.54 -1.51
C GLU A 82 7.25 13.74 -0.54
N VAL A 83 8.44 13.21 -0.82
CA VAL A 83 9.59 13.34 0.10
C VAL A 83 9.99 14.81 0.29
N PRO A 84 10.20 15.61 -0.78
CA PRO A 84 10.51 17.03 -0.64
C PRO A 84 9.38 17.86 -0.01
N MET A 85 8.17 17.33 0.04
CA MET A 85 7.04 18.03 0.66
C MET A 85 7.24 18.22 2.18
N PHE A 86 7.90 17.26 2.83
CA PHE A 86 8.13 17.26 4.27
C PHE A 86 9.59 17.55 4.64
N GLU A 87 10.54 17.09 3.82
CA GLU A 87 11.96 17.15 4.09
C GLU A 87 12.72 17.51 2.81
N GLY A 88 12.83 18.82 2.53
CA GLY A 88 13.53 19.35 1.37
C GLY A 88 12.77 20.48 0.67
N ASN A 89 13.45 21.15 -0.25
CA ASN A 89 12.86 22.16 -1.14
C ASN A 89 12.96 21.76 -2.62
N HIS A 90 13.65 20.65 -2.96
CA HIS A 90 13.93 20.26 -4.35
C HIS A 90 13.70 18.76 -4.58
N PHE A 91 13.36 18.39 -5.81
CA PHE A 91 13.21 16.99 -6.20
C PHE A 91 14.57 16.28 -6.27
N PRO A 92 14.73 15.11 -5.63
CA PRO A 92 16.01 14.40 -5.57
C PRO A 92 16.29 13.54 -6.82
N ALA A 93 15.36 13.49 -7.77
CA ALA A 93 15.39 12.66 -8.97
C ALA A 93 14.46 13.26 -10.04
N ASN A 94 14.54 12.73 -11.26
CA ASN A 94 13.68 13.11 -12.38
C ASN A 94 12.41 12.26 -12.38
N ALA A 95 11.30 12.79 -12.91
CA ALA A 95 10.08 12.04 -13.15
C ALA A 95 9.58 12.22 -14.58
N GLU A 96 9.26 11.11 -15.25
CA GLU A 96 8.82 11.09 -16.65
C GLU A 96 7.65 10.12 -16.84
N THR A 97 6.68 10.52 -17.65
CA THR A 97 5.59 9.64 -18.07
C THR A 97 6.09 8.56 -19.04
N ILE A 98 5.77 7.29 -18.81
CA ILE A 98 6.08 6.23 -19.78
C ILE A 98 4.91 5.93 -20.74
N GLU A 99 3.73 6.48 -20.44
CA GLU A 99 2.52 6.46 -21.28
C GLU A 99 1.65 7.70 -20.98
N LYS A 100 0.61 7.94 -21.79
CA LYS A 100 -0.34 9.05 -21.54
C LYS A 100 -0.89 8.96 -20.12
N SER A 101 -0.64 10.00 -19.33
CA SER A 101 -0.88 9.98 -17.89
C SER A 101 -1.74 11.14 -17.44
N ARG A 102 -2.57 10.88 -16.42
CA ARG A 102 -3.43 11.87 -15.77
C ARG A 102 -3.10 11.90 -14.30
N LEU A 103 -2.82 13.09 -13.79
CA LEU A 103 -2.33 13.30 -12.44
C LEU A 103 -3.21 14.33 -11.71
N LEU A 104 -3.15 14.30 -10.39
CA LEU A 104 -3.52 15.44 -9.55
C LEU A 104 -2.25 16.00 -8.94
N PHE A 105 -2.10 17.30 -8.99
CA PHE A 105 -1.04 18.02 -8.30
C PHE A 105 -1.61 18.68 -7.04
N PHE A 106 -0.91 18.48 -5.94
CA PHE A 106 -1.24 19.06 -4.65
C PHE A 106 -0.13 20.04 -4.24
N GLN A 107 -0.46 21.33 -4.26
CA GLN A 107 0.45 22.37 -3.78
C GLN A 107 0.67 22.29 -2.27
N ARG A 108 1.94 22.34 -1.87
CA ARG A 108 2.36 22.30 -0.45
C ARG A 108 1.73 23.44 0.34
N SER A 109 1.69 24.65 -0.21
CA SER A 109 1.07 25.82 0.40
C SER A 109 -0.40 25.58 0.73
N SER A 110 -1.17 25.03 -0.21
CA SER A 110 -2.58 24.71 -0.02
C SER A 110 -2.81 23.68 1.09
N LEU A 111 -1.93 22.66 1.20
CA LEU A 111 -2.06 21.71 2.31
C LEU A 111 -1.75 22.37 3.66
N ILE A 112 -0.68 23.19 3.73
CA ILE A 112 -0.31 23.89 4.96
C ILE A 112 -1.46 24.81 5.41
N GLU A 113 -2.06 25.56 4.49
CA GLU A 113 -3.22 26.39 4.80
C GLU A 113 -4.42 25.57 5.25
N LEU A 114 -4.68 24.43 4.61
CA LEU A 114 -5.77 23.56 4.98
C LEU A 114 -5.56 22.95 6.37
N ILE A 115 -4.35 22.54 6.70
CA ILE A 115 -3.98 22.05 8.05
C ILE A 115 -4.15 23.15 9.09
N LYS A 116 -3.78 24.40 8.78
CA LYS A 116 -3.99 25.54 9.69
C LYS A 116 -5.48 25.81 9.94
N LYS A 117 -6.33 25.70 8.91
CA LYS A 117 -7.79 25.88 9.02
C LYS A 117 -8.47 24.71 9.71
N GLU A 118 -7.98 23.49 9.49
CA GLU A 118 -8.57 22.24 9.97
C GLU A 118 -7.50 21.37 10.65
N PRO A 119 -7.05 21.68 11.89
CA PRO A 119 -5.95 20.95 12.54
C PRO A 119 -6.20 19.44 12.71
N ASN A 120 -7.47 19.04 12.81
CA ASN A 120 -7.89 17.64 12.85
C ASN A 120 -7.47 16.87 11.59
N LEU A 121 -7.30 17.55 10.44
CA LEU A 121 -6.77 16.94 9.21
C LEU A 121 -5.37 16.36 9.45
N ALA A 122 -4.46 17.14 10.04
CA ALA A 122 -3.11 16.68 10.32
C ALA A 122 -3.10 15.51 11.31
N MET A 123 -3.93 15.57 12.36
CA MET A 123 -4.06 14.47 13.32
C MET A 123 -4.58 13.19 12.66
N ASN A 124 -5.56 13.29 11.76
CA ASN A 124 -6.08 12.15 11.01
C ASN A 124 -5.02 11.56 10.07
N MET A 125 -4.23 12.40 9.39
CA MET A 125 -3.11 11.95 8.55
C MET A 125 -2.04 11.24 9.37
N LEU A 126 -1.66 11.79 10.53
CA LEU A 126 -0.71 11.17 11.47
C LEU A 126 -1.22 9.84 12.02
N ALA A 127 -2.51 9.75 12.37
CA ALA A 127 -3.13 8.50 12.80
C ALA A 127 -3.09 7.45 11.68
N ALA A 128 -3.41 7.82 10.44
CA ALA A 128 -3.33 6.93 9.29
C ALA A 128 -1.90 6.42 9.03
N LEU A 129 -0.90 7.29 9.13
CA LEU A 129 0.52 6.92 9.02
C LEU A 129 0.95 5.98 10.16
N SER A 130 0.52 6.26 11.39
CA SER A 130 0.85 5.44 12.56
C SER A 130 0.27 4.03 12.47
N ILE A 131 -0.96 3.90 11.98
CA ILE A 131 -1.59 2.60 11.69
C ILE A 131 -0.75 1.84 10.65
N ARG A 132 -0.30 2.53 9.59
CA ARG A 132 0.51 1.92 8.52
C ARG A 132 1.90 1.50 9.02
N LEU A 133 2.57 2.34 9.80
CA LEU A 133 3.86 2.01 10.40
C LEU A 133 3.76 0.77 11.29
N ARG A 134 2.68 0.68 12.08
CA ARG A 134 2.40 -0.51 12.90
C ARG A 134 2.17 -1.76 12.05
N GLN A 135 1.43 -1.65 10.95
CA GLN A 135 1.22 -2.77 10.01
C GLN A 135 2.54 -3.23 9.37
N LEU A 136 3.41 -2.29 9.00
CA LEU A 136 4.74 -2.61 8.46
C LEU A 136 5.63 -3.26 9.52
N ALA A 137 5.62 -2.76 10.76
CA ALA A 137 6.36 -3.35 11.87
C ALA A 137 5.88 -4.78 12.16
N HIS A 138 4.57 -5.03 12.19
CA HIS A 138 4.03 -6.38 12.32
C HIS A 138 4.38 -7.28 11.15
N LEU A 139 4.41 -6.75 9.92
CA LEU A 139 4.86 -7.54 8.77
C LEU A 139 6.33 -7.94 8.91
N ILE A 140 7.20 -7.03 9.36
CA ILE A 140 8.62 -7.33 9.61
C ILE A 140 8.78 -8.34 10.75
N GLU A 141 8.03 -8.16 11.84
CA GLU A 141 7.98 -9.09 12.97
C GLU A 141 7.54 -10.49 12.51
N ASP A 142 6.46 -10.57 11.74
CA ASP A 142 5.96 -11.81 11.16
C ASP A 142 7.03 -12.44 10.25
N LEU A 143 7.69 -11.65 9.40
CA LEU A 143 8.72 -12.14 8.47
C LEU A 143 10.01 -12.59 9.18
N SER A 144 10.36 -11.98 10.32
CA SER A 144 11.62 -12.22 11.05
C SER A 144 11.50 -13.28 12.15
N LEU A 145 10.37 -13.32 12.87
CA LEU A 145 10.19 -14.16 14.06
C LEU A 145 9.29 -15.38 13.84
N LYS A 146 8.46 -15.38 12.79
CA LYS A 146 7.51 -16.48 12.54
C LYS A 146 7.94 -17.35 11.37
N GLU A 147 7.97 -18.65 11.63
CA GLU A 147 7.99 -19.69 10.61
C GLU A 147 6.81 -19.50 9.64
N VAL A 148 6.99 -19.89 8.37
CA VAL A 148 5.98 -19.73 7.30
C VAL A 148 4.56 -20.20 7.70
N PRO A 149 4.36 -21.31 8.44
CA PRO A 149 3.03 -21.70 8.91
C PRO A 149 2.40 -20.69 9.88
N GLY A 150 3.18 -20.06 10.75
CA GLY A 150 2.72 -19.03 11.67
C GLY A 150 2.26 -17.78 10.93
N ARG A 151 3.04 -17.34 9.93
CA ARG A 151 2.66 -16.21 9.04
C ARG A 151 1.35 -16.49 8.30
N LEU A 152 1.19 -17.69 7.75
CA LEU A 152 -0.05 -18.07 7.08
C LEU A 152 -1.25 -18.08 8.04
N ALA A 153 -1.08 -18.60 9.27
CA ALA A 153 -2.15 -18.62 10.27
C ALA A 153 -2.56 -17.20 10.68
N ALA A 154 -1.60 -16.31 10.92
CA ALA A 154 -1.84 -14.90 11.23
C ALA A 154 -2.60 -14.20 10.10
N TYR A 155 -2.18 -14.41 8.86
CA TYR A 155 -2.86 -13.84 7.68
C TYR A 155 -4.31 -14.31 7.55
N LEU A 156 -4.58 -15.61 7.77
CA LEU A 156 -5.93 -16.15 7.70
C LEU A 156 -6.83 -15.64 8.83
N LEU A 157 -6.30 -15.47 10.05
CA LEU A 157 -7.02 -14.86 11.17
C LEU A 157 -7.37 -13.40 10.89
N TYR A 158 -6.40 -12.63 10.38
CA TYR A 158 -6.60 -11.24 9.97
C TYR A 158 -7.70 -11.09 8.90
N LEU A 159 -7.72 -11.97 7.89
CA LEU A 159 -8.81 -11.99 6.92
C LEU A 159 -10.14 -12.33 7.59
N SER A 160 -10.15 -13.20 8.60
CA SER A 160 -11.37 -13.61 9.29
C SER A 160 -12.00 -12.55 10.18
N ASP A 161 -11.23 -11.57 10.64
CA ASP A 161 -11.74 -10.46 11.45
C ASP A 161 -12.50 -9.42 10.59
N ARG A 162 -12.37 -9.51 9.26
CA ARG A 162 -13.03 -8.63 8.28
C ARG A 162 -14.30 -9.21 7.66
N VAL A 163 -14.70 -10.42 8.05
CA VAL A 163 -15.89 -11.10 7.52
C VAL A 163 -16.77 -11.56 8.69
N GLU A 164 -18.09 -11.58 8.50
CA GLU A 164 -19.04 -12.03 9.53
C GLU A 164 -18.70 -13.44 10.05
N ARG A 165 -18.99 -13.67 11.33
CA ARG A 165 -18.80 -14.96 12.01
C ARG A 165 -19.41 -16.10 11.18
N ASN A 166 -18.59 -17.10 10.86
CA ASN A 166 -18.92 -18.31 10.06
C ASN A 166 -18.92 -18.16 8.52
N SER A 167 -18.46 -17.03 7.98
CA SER A 167 -18.33 -16.84 6.54
C SER A 167 -17.09 -17.54 5.95
N GLU A 168 -17.20 -18.04 4.71
CA GLU A 168 -16.05 -18.53 3.94
C GLU A 168 -15.12 -17.36 3.60
N LEU A 169 -13.85 -17.43 4.01
CA LEU A 169 -12.83 -16.46 3.62
C LEU A 169 -12.51 -16.65 2.15
N LYS A 170 -12.50 -15.56 1.38
CA LYS A 170 -12.00 -15.59 0.00
C LYS A 170 -10.57 -15.07 0.00
N LEU A 171 -9.66 -15.81 -0.61
CA LEU A 171 -8.34 -15.26 -0.93
C LEU A 171 -8.50 -14.25 -2.06
N ASP A 172 -8.29 -12.98 -1.74
CA ASP A 172 -8.38 -11.88 -2.69
C ASP A 172 -7.18 -11.81 -3.66
N ILE A 173 -6.09 -12.52 -3.32
CA ILE A 173 -4.88 -12.63 -4.12
C ILE A 173 -4.61 -14.08 -4.56
N PRO A 174 -4.03 -14.30 -5.75
CA PRO A 174 -3.57 -15.62 -6.18
C PRO A 174 -2.55 -16.23 -5.20
N LYS A 175 -2.52 -17.56 -5.09
CA LYS A 175 -1.60 -18.28 -4.18
C LYS A 175 -0.12 -17.96 -4.41
N GLY A 176 0.29 -17.68 -5.65
CA GLY A 176 1.66 -17.26 -5.95
C GLY A 176 2.01 -15.92 -5.31
N GLN A 177 1.13 -14.92 -5.45
CA GLN A 177 1.30 -13.62 -4.79
C GLN A 177 1.23 -13.73 -3.26
N LEU A 178 0.38 -14.62 -2.74
CA LEU A 178 0.36 -14.93 -1.31
C LEU A 178 1.67 -15.53 -0.82
N ALA A 179 2.33 -16.38 -1.62
CA ALA A 179 3.63 -16.95 -1.25
C ALA A 179 4.69 -15.85 -1.13
N SER A 180 4.75 -14.95 -2.12
CA SER A 180 5.63 -13.77 -2.06
C SER A 180 5.35 -12.88 -0.85
N LEU A 181 4.07 -12.62 -0.56
CA LEU A 181 3.65 -11.83 0.61
C LEU A 181 4.10 -12.47 1.94
N LEU A 182 4.01 -13.81 2.03
CA LEU A 182 4.42 -14.57 3.21
C LEU A 182 5.91 -14.93 3.18
N GLY A 183 6.73 -14.31 2.33
CA GLY A 183 8.17 -14.55 2.24
C GLY A 183 8.53 -16.01 1.99
N THR A 184 7.80 -16.70 1.12
CA THR A 184 8.02 -18.12 0.79
C THR A 184 7.76 -18.39 -0.69
N ILE A 185 7.98 -19.63 -1.12
CA ILE A 185 7.72 -20.09 -2.50
C ILE A 185 6.36 -20.83 -2.60
N PRO A 186 5.69 -20.82 -3.79
CA PRO A 186 4.38 -21.42 -3.98
C PRO A 186 4.26 -22.89 -3.54
N GLU A 187 5.33 -23.66 -3.72
CA GLU A 187 5.42 -25.08 -3.35
C GLU A 187 5.34 -25.26 -1.84
N THR A 188 6.13 -24.48 -1.09
CA THR A 188 6.15 -24.49 0.38
C THR A 188 4.80 -24.04 0.94
N LEU A 189 4.23 -22.96 0.40
CA LEU A 189 2.90 -22.50 0.78
C LEU A 189 1.83 -23.57 0.56
N SER A 190 1.87 -24.26 -0.59
CA SER A 190 0.92 -25.33 -0.92
C SER A 190 1.04 -26.52 0.03
N ARG A 191 2.28 -26.90 0.40
CA ARG A 191 2.53 -27.95 1.42
C ARG A 191 1.94 -27.59 2.77
N ILE A 192 2.09 -26.33 3.21
CA ILE A 192 1.56 -25.86 4.49
C ILE A 192 0.03 -25.83 4.48
N PHE A 193 -0.59 -25.31 3.42
CA PHE A 193 -2.05 -25.37 3.24
C PHE A 193 -2.59 -26.80 3.35
N ASN A 194 -1.95 -27.76 2.68
CA ASN A 194 -2.33 -29.17 2.75
C ASN A 194 -2.13 -29.76 4.15
N LYS A 195 -1.08 -29.36 4.88
CA LYS A 195 -0.85 -29.78 6.27
C LYS A 195 -1.93 -29.23 7.21
N MET A 196 -2.27 -27.95 7.11
CA MET A 196 -3.34 -27.33 7.90
C MET A 196 -4.73 -27.92 7.59
N ASN A 197 -5.00 -28.23 6.32
CA ASN A 197 -6.25 -28.86 5.90
C ASN A 197 -6.37 -30.30 6.44
N ARG A 198 -5.28 -31.09 6.40
CA ARG A 198 -5.23 -32.44 6.98
C ARG A 198 -5.39 -32.44 8.50
N LYS A 199 -4.78 -31.45 9.19
CA LYS A 199 -4.91 -31.28 10.66
C LYS A 199 -6.26 -30.69 11.09
N GLY A 200 -7.20 -30.47 10.16
CA GLY A 200 -8.52 -29.94 10.49
C GLY A 200 -8.50 -28.51 11.02
N LEU A 201 -7.44 -27.74 10.77
CA LEU A 201 -7.36 -26.32 11.14
C LEU A 201 -8.18 -25.45 10.19
N ILE A 202 -8.17 -25.81 8.91
CA ILE A 202 -8.86 -25.12 7.82
C ILE A 202 -9.51 -26.11 6.86
N LYS A 203 -10.47 -25.65 6.06
CA LYS A 203 -10.99 -26.37 4.90
C LYS A 203 -10.85 -25.53 3.65
N ILE A 204 -10.21 -26.07 2.62
CA ILE A 204 -9.92 -25.35 1.37
C ILE A 204 -10.86 -25.86 0.26
N LYS A 205 -11.56 -24.94 -0.42
CA LYS A 205 -12.31 -25.18 -1.66
C LYS A 205 -11.94 -24.11 -2.70
N GLY A 206 -10.96 -24.42 -3.55
CA GLY A 206 -10.45 -23.47 -4.55
C GLY A 206 -9.80 -22.24 -3.91
N ARG A 207 -10.42 -21.06 -4.10
CA ARG A 207 -10.00 -19.79 -3.46
C ARG A 207 -10.72 -19.50 -2.14
N LYS A 208 -11.64 -20.37 -1.73
CA LYS A 208 -12.39 -20.23 -0.49
C LYS A 208 -11.76 -21.06 0.63
N ILE A 209 -11.65 -20.47 1.81
CA ILE A 209 -11.05 -21.07 3.00
C ILE A 209 -12.03 -20.90 4.16
N ARG A 210 -12.36 -22.01 4.82
CA ARG A 210 -13.14 -21.99 6.07
C ARG A 210 -12.22 -22.32 7.23
N LEU A 211 -12.17 -21.45 8.24
CA LEU A 211 -11.43 -21.74 9.48
C LEU A 211 -12.26 -22.69 10.33
N LEU A 212 -11.69 -23.86 10.65
CA LEU A 212 -12.36 -24.88 11.44
C LEU A 212 -12.00 -24.78 12.94
N ASN A 213 -10.76 -24.39 13.24
CA ASN A 213 -10.29 -24.20 14.61
C ASN A 213 -9.50 -22.88 14.71
N LYS A 214 -10.18 -21.80 15.13
CA LYS A 214 -9.57 -20.46 15.28
C LYS A 214 -8.56 -20.40 16.43
N GLU A 215 -8.81 -21.11 17.53
CA GLU A 215 -7.90 -21.12 18.69
C GLU A 215 -6.57 -21.79 18.34
N ALA A 216 -6.60 -22.96 17.71
CA ALA A 216 -5.36 -23.62 17.26
C ALA A 216 -4.62 -22.80 16.18
N LEU A 217 -5.32 -22.02 15.36
CA LEU A 217 -4.68 -21.09 14.42
C LEU A 217 -4.00 -19.92 15.15
N LYS A 218 -4.56 -19.41 16.26
CA LYS A 218 -3.92 -18.38 17.08
C LYS A 218 -2.63 -18.89 17.71
N GLU A 219 -2.63 -20.14 18.20
CA GLU A 219 -1.42 -20.77 18.74
C GLU A 219 -0.31 -20.91 17.69
N VAL A 220 -0.67 -21.38 16.49
CA VAL A 220 0.26 -21.47 15.36
C VAL A 220 0.78 -20.08 14.96
N ALA A 221 -0.09 -19.06 14.96
CA ALA A 221 0.28 -17.68 14.65
C ALA A 221 1.20 -17.06 15.72
N ALA A 222 1.13 -17.52 16.97
CA ALA A 222 1.98 -17.08 18.07
C ALA A 222 3.35 -17.80 18.13
N GLY A 223 3.67 -18.64 17.13
CA GLY A 223 4.93 -19.39 17.09
C GLY A 223 4.86 -20.76 17.76
N GLY A 224 3.66 -21.21 18.17
CA GLY A 224 3.45 -22.60 18.54
C GLY A 224 3.85 -23.52 17.39
N LYS A 225 4.68 -24.53 17.66
CA LYS A 225 4.96 -25.58 16.68
C LYS A 225 3.62 -26.10 16.19
N LEU A 226 3.52 -26.36 14.88
CA LEU A 226 2.36 -27.01 14.28
C LEU A 226 2.32 -28.46 14.79
N LEU A 227 1.95 -28.63 16.07
CA LEU A 227 2.22 -29.75 16.99
C LEU A 227 2.43 -31.02 16.21
N ILE A 228 3.71 -31.43 16.14
CA ILE A 228 4.29 -32.53 15.35
C ILE A 228 3.20 -33.45 14.77
#